data_AF-A0A820KJS7-F1
#
_entry.id   AF-A0A820KJS7-F1
#
_cell.length_a   1.000
_cell.length_b   1.000
_cell.length_c   1.000
_cell.angle_alpha   90.00
_cell.angle_beta   90.00
_cell.angle_gamma   90.00
#
_symmetry.space_group_name_H-M   'P 1'
#
loop_
_entity.id
_entity.type
_entity.pdbx_description
1 polymer ?
#
loop_
_entity_poly.entity_id
_entity_poly.type
_entity_poly.pdbx_seq_one_letter_code
_entity_poly.pdbx_strand_id
1 'polypeptide(L)'
;INQHAKLLIDHSHKGVRQQIINVLSISLSFDITLFNGKSTRQPNVDQFIDFICQRLQKTIETYEKTPLNHVIEIDTDTRQALNFIESVVEIHSQFFSWSKQPIKNGIIRLFAYLCEIENIPINDDTFKENLTTSRLYTAISYLNTEYLETLIQQLIQVSTSSKWHARQSAIEFIHNMIFSN
;
A
#
# COMPACT_ATOMS: atom_id res chain seq x y z
N ILE A 1 -14.68 -11.31 -0.02
CA ILE A 1 -14.24 -11.09 1.39
C ILE A 1 -15.35 -10.28 2.07
N ASN A 2 -16.15 -10.91 2.94
CA ASN A 2 -17.30 -10.27 3.59
C ASN A 2 -16.84 -9.08 4.45
N GLN A 3 -17.64 -8.00 4.48
CA GLN A 3 -17.43 -6.77 5.27
C GLN A 3 -17.24 -7.00 6.78
N HIS A 4 -17.39 -8.23 7.28
CA HIS A 4 -17.23 -8.63 8.67
C HIS A 4 -15.96 -9.44 8.99
N ALA A 5 -15.16 -9.83 7.99
CA ALA A 5 -13.83 -10.36 8.27
C ALA A 5 -12.92 -9.17 8.59
N LYS A 6 -12.83 -8.79 9.87
CA LYS A 6 -11.79 -7.86 10.34
C LYS A 6 -10.45 -8.47 9.88
N LEU A 7 -9.87 -7.91 8.83
CA LEU A 7 -8.55 -8.30 8.35
C LEU A 7 -7.60 -8.05 9.53
N LEU A 8 -7.16 -9.15 10.17
CA LEU A 8 -6.28 -9.17 11.34
C LEU A 8 -4.83 -8.80 10.96
N ILE A 9 -4.67 -7.93 9.96
CA ILE A 9 -3.39 -7.41 9.52
C ILE A 9 -2.91 -6.26 10.44
N ASP A 10 -3.71 -5.88 11.42
CA ASP A 10 -3.35 -4.99 12.54
C ASP A 10 -2.99 -5.77 13.83
N HIS A 11 -2.95 -7.11 13.76
CA HIS A 11 -2.80 -7.97 14.93
C HIS A 11 -1.51 -7.66 15.71
N SER A 12 -1.61 -7.67 17.04
CA SER A 12 -0.49 -7.32 17.94
C SER A 12 0.68 -8.32 17.85
N HIS A 13 0.37 -9.61 17.69
CA HIS A 13 1.38 -10.66 17.53
C HIS A 13 1.98 -10.70 16.12
N LYS A 14 3.24 -10.27 15.97
CA LYS A 14 3.97 -10.21 14.69
C LYS A 14 3.93 -11.53 13.92
N GLY A 15 4.11 -12.68 14.57
CA GLY A 15 4.10 -13.98 13.89
C GLY A 15 2.76 -14.38 13.28
N VAL A 16 1.64 -13.98 13.90
CA VAL A 16 0.29 -14.25 13.36
C VAL A 16 0.06 -13.33 12.17
N ARG A 17 0.43 -12.05 12.32
CA ARG A 17 0.33 -11.05 11.28
C ARG A 17 1.13 -11.45 10.03
N GLN A 18 2.35 -11.96 10.21
CA GLN A 18 3.19 -12.46 9.12
C GLN A 18 2.54 -13.60 8.32
N GLN A 19 1.92 -14.57 9.01
CA GLN A 19 1.22 -15.67 8.35
C GLN A 19 0.03 -15.16 7.54
N ILE A 20 -0.73 -14.21 8.09
CA ILE A 20 -1.85 -13.57 7.39
C ILE A 20 -1.34 -12.81 6.16
N ILE A 21 -0.27 -12.01 6.30
CA ILE A 21 0.36 -11.28 5.20
C ILE A 21 0.73 -12.26 4.08
N ASN A 22 1.48 -13.32 4.39
CA ASN A 22 1.92 -14.29 3.39
C ASN A 22 0.74 -14.93 2.64
N VAL A 23 -0.31 -15.35 3.37
CA VAL A 23 -1.51 -15.95 2.75
C VAL A 23 -2.23 -14.94 1.86
N LEU A 24 -2.36 -13.68 2.29
CA LEU A 24 -3.01 -12.63 1.50
C LEU A 24 -2.20 -12.30 0.24
N SER A 25 -0.89 -12.10 0.35
CA SER A 25 0.00 -11.80 -0.78
C SER A 25 -0.09 -12.88 -1.86
N ILE A 26 -0.03 -14.16 -1.46
CA ILE A 26 -0.17 -15.30 -2.36
C ILE A 26 -1.58 -15.35 -2.96
N SER A 27 -2.62 -15.24 -2.13
CA SER A 27 -4.01 -15.31 -2.60
C SER A 27 -4.32 -14.22 -3.64
N LEU A 28 -3.89 -12.99 -3.38
CA LEU A 28 -4.10 -11.84 -4.26
C LEU A 28 -3.35 -11.99 -5.60
N SER A 29 -2.20 -12.67 -5.62
CA SER A 29 -1.46 -12.95 -6.85
C SER A 29 -2.22 -13.85 -7.85
N PHE A 30 -3.23 -14.59 -7.38
CA PHE A 30 -4.09 -15.42 -8.25
C PHE A 30 -5.21 -14.63 -8.91
N ASP A 31 -5.38 -13.34 -8.60
CA ASP A 31 -6.29 -12.46 -9.33
C ASP A 31 -5.70 -12.10 -10.70
N ILE A 32 -5.90 -12.98 -11.68
CA ILE A 32 -5.28 -12.91 -12.99
C ILE A 32 -6.30 -12.38 -13.99
N THR A 33 -5.91 -11.41 -14.81
CA THR A 33 -6.72 -10.91 -15.93
C THR A 33 -6.49 -11.84 -17.12
N LEU A 34 -7.54 -12.58 -17.53
CA LEU A 34 -7.48 -13.44 -18.70
C LEU A 34 -7.54 -12.62 -20.00
N PHE A 35 -7.06 -13.18 -21.12
CA PHE A 35 -7.04 -12.53 -22.45
C PHE A 35 -8.40 -11.98 -22.93
N ASN A 36 -9.51 -12.47 -22.39
CA ASN A 36 -10.87 -12.00 -22.71
C ASN A 36 -11.37 -10.88 -21.75
N GLY A 37 -10.46 -10.29 -20.96
CA GLY A 37 -10.77 -9.27 -19.96
C GLY A 37 -11.46 -9.80 -18.70
N LYS A 38 -11.72 -11.11 -18.59
CA LYS A 38 -12.33 -11.69 -17.38
C LYS A 38 -11.25 -11.95 -16.34
N SER A 39 -11.41 -11.39 -15.15
CA SER A 39 -10.60 -11.75 -13.98
C SER A 39 -11.02 -13.13 -13.44
N THR A 40 -10.07 -13.88 -12.89
CA THR A 40 -10.34 -15.11 -12.16
C THR A 40 -11.31 -14.83 -11.00
N ARG A 41 -12.25 -15.75 -10.74
CA ARG A 41 -13.19 -15.58 -9.62
C ARG A 41 -12.43 -15.67 -8.30
N GLN A 42 -12.28 -14.52 -7.63
CA GLN A 42 -11.76 -14.28 -6.27
C GLN A 42 -10.36 -14.85 -5.94
N PRO A 43 -9.55 -14.12 -5.16
CA PRO A 43 -9.81 -12.79 -4.60
C PRO A 43 -9.71 -11.67 -5.65
N ASN A 44 -10.34 -10.52 -5.41
CA ASN A 44 -10.26 -9.35 -6.28
C ASN A 44 -9.36 -8.30 -5.62
N VAL A 45 -8.26 -7.97 -6.27
CA VAL A 45 -7.25 -7.03 -5.77
C VAL A 45 -7.84 -5.64 -5.62
N ASP A 46 -8.61 -5.15 -6.59
CA ASP A 46 -9.15 -3.79 -6.54
C ASP A 46 -10.09 -3.59 -5.33
N GLN A 47 -11.00 -4.55 -5.09
CA GLN A 47 -11.88 -4.53 -3.91
C GLN A 47 -11.11 -4.61 -2.60
N PHE A 48 -10.04 -5.41 -2.56
CA PHE A 48 -9.19 -5.49 -1.38
C PHE A 48 -8.48 -4.16 -1.14
N ILE A 49 -7.89 -3.57 -2.17
CA ILE A 49 -7.16 -2.30 -2.05
C ILE A 49 -8.10 -1.15 -1.71
N ASP A 50 -9.32 -1.10 -2.24
CA ASP A 50 -10.30 -0.07 -1.87
C ASP A 50 -10.62 -0.11 -0.36
N PHE A 51 -10.75 -1.30 0.21
CA PHE A 51 -10.89 -1.46 1.66
C PHE A 51 -9.63 -0.98 2.41
N ILE A 52 -8.44 -1.32 1.91
CA ILE A 52 -7.17 -0.90 2.52
C ILE A 52 -7.03 0.62 2.48
N CYS A 53 -7.24 1.28 1.34
CA CYS A 53 -7.14 2.73 1.18
C CYS A 53 -8.09 3.48 2.13
N GLN A 54 -9.35 3.04 2.24
CA GLN A 54 -10.32 3.64 3.17
C GLN A 54 -9.86 3.55 4.62
N ARG A 55 -9.27 2.43 5.01
CA ARG A 55 -8.74 2.24 6.36
C ARG A 55 -7.45 3.02 6.58
N LEU A 56 -6.55 3.01 5.61
CA LEU A 56 -5.25 3.68 5.64
C LEU A 56 -5.40 5.19 5.76
N GLN A 57 -6.35 5.78 5.03
CA GLN A 57 -6.71 7.19 5.17
C GLN A 57 -7.05 7.54 6.62
N LYS A 58 -7.97 6.79 7.24
CA LYS A 58 -8.35 7.01 8.66
C LYS A 58 -7.17 6.83 9.60
N THR A 59 -6.33 5.83 9.34
CA THR A 59 -5.12 5.56 10.13
C THR A 59 -4.13 6.71 10.08
N ILE A 60 -3.84 7.25 8.89
CA ILE A 60 -2.94 8.39 8.70
C ILE A 60 -3.51 9.65 9.37
N GLU A 61 -4.79 9.96 9.14
CA GLU A 61 -5.45 11.11 9.78
C GLU A 61 -5.46 11.03 11.31
N THR A 62 -5.57 9.82 11.87
CA THR A 62 -5.51 9.61 13.32
C THR A 62 -4.09 9.85 13.83
N TYR A 63 -3.09 9.30 13.15
CA TYR A 63 -1.68 9.46 13.52
C TYR A 63 -1.24 10.94 13.46
N GLU A 64 -1.61 11.67 12.42
CA GLU A 64 -1.25 13.09 12.25
C GLU A 64 -1.86 14.02 13.30
N LYS A 65 -3.02 13.65 13.87
CA LYS A 65 -3.69 14.41 14.93
C LYS A 65 -3.09 14.14 16.31
N THR A 66 -2.27 13.10 16.47
CA THR A 66 -1.62 12.77 17.74
C THR A 66 -0.47 13.75 18.02
N PRO A 67 -0.53 14.55 19.10
CA PRO A 67 0.50 15.55 19.39
C PRO A 67 1.88 14.91 19.65
N LEU A 68 2.92 15.40 18.98
CA LEU A 68 4.33 14.97 19.14
C LEU A 68 4.92 15.17 20.55
N ASN A 69 4.21 15.88 21.43
CA ASN A 69 4.80 16.44 22.65
C ASN A 69 4.83 15.52 23.87
N HIS A 70 4.40 14.26 23.76
CA HIS A 70 4.48 13.36 24.89
C HIS A 70 5.16 12.05 24.52
N VAL A 71 6.27 11.80 25.21
CA VAL A 71 6.87 10.50 25.51
C VAL A 71 5.86 9.68 26.33
N ILE A 72 4.68 9.46 25.76
CA ILE A 72 3.65 8.58 26.30
C ILE A 72 3.72 7.34 25.42
N GLU A 73 3.81 6.20 26.08
CA GLU A 73 3.67 4.87 25.51
C GLU A 73 2.70 4.91 24.33
N ILE A 74 3.15 4.48 23.15
CA ILE A 74 2.31 4.35 21.97
C ILE A 74 1.07 3.57 22.41
N ASP A 75 -0.09 4.25 22.46
CA ASP A 75 -1.31 3.63 22.91
C ASP A 75 -1.67 2.42 22.03
N THR A 76 -2.56 1.57 22.52
CA THR A 76 -2.92 0.34 21.81
C THR A 76 -3.46 0.61 20.41
N ASP A 77 -4.13 1.75 20.21
CA ASP A 77 -4.80 2.10 18.96
C ASP A 77 -3.80 2.62 17.92
N THR A 78 -2.87 3.47 18.33
CA THR A 78 -1.72 3.94 17.54
C THR A 78 -0.81 2.76 17.21
N ARG A 79 -0.60 1.82 18.13
CA ARG A 79 0.16 0.61 17.85
C ARG A 79 -0.52 -0.26 16.80
N GLN A 80 -1.84 -0.46 16.90
CA GLN A 80 -2.62 -1.18 15.89
C GLN A 80 -2.60 -0.48 14.53
N ALA A 81 -2.66 0.85 14.52
CA ALA A 81 -2.51 1.69 13.33
C ALA A 81 -1.15 1.48 12.65
N LEU A 82 -0.06 1.52 13.41
CA LEU A 82 1.28 1.27 12.89
C LEU A 82 1.43 -0.17 12.37
N ASN A 83 0.95 -1.17 13.13
CA ASN A 83 0.95 -2.58 12.68
C ASN A 83 0.17 -2.76 11.37
N PHE A 84 -0.94 -2.05 11.22
CA PHE A 84 -1.73 -2.06 9.99
C PHE A 84 -0.92 -1.48 8.82
N ILE A 85 -0.29 -0.32 9.00
CA ILE A 85 0.55 0.32 7.98
C ILE A 85 1.72 -0.61 7.57
N GLU A 86 2.44 -1.17 8.54
CA GLU A 86 3.52 -2.14 8.30
C GLU A 86 3.03 -3.29 7.43
N SER A 87 1.86 -3.84 7.77
CA SER A 87 1.33 -5.01 7.09
C SER A 87 0.81 -4.71 5.69
N VAL A 88 0.25 -3.51 5.46
CA VAL A 88 -0.14 -3.07 4.11
C VAL A 88 1.09 -2.96 3.22
N VAL A 89 2.15 -2.34 3.72
CA VAL A 89 3.41 -2.18 2.99
C VAL A 89 4.04 -3.53 2.69
N GLU A 90 4.00 -4.47 3.63
CA GLU A 90 4.54 -5.81 3.44
C GLU A 90 3.71 -6.69 2.50
N ILE A 91 2.37 -6.65 2.59
CA ILE A 91 1.49 -7.33 1.63
C ILE A 91 1.79 -6.84 0.22
N HIS A 92 1.96 -5.53 0.07
CA HIS A 92 2.21 -4.91 -1.22
C HIS A 92 3.60 -5.24 -1.77
N SER A 93 4.66 -5.21 -0.94
CA SER A 93 6.01 -5.61 -1.38
C SER A 93 6.06 -7.09 -1.77
N GLN A 94 5.41 -7.97 -0.99
CA GLN A 94 5.33 -9.39 -1.31
C GLN A 94 4.44 -9.67 -2.53
N PHE A 95 3.36 -8.91 -2.74
CA PHE A 95 2.49 -9.07 -3.90
C PHE A 95 3.27 -9.02 -5.22
N PHE A 96 4.21 -8.07 -5.35
CA PHE A 96 5.08 -7.99 -6.54
C PHE A 96 6.10 -9.12 -6.65
N SER A 97 6.47 -9.77 -5.54
CA SER A 97 7.33 -10.96 -5.59
C SER A 97 6.62 -12.17 -6.20
N TRP A 98 5.29 -12.24 -6.07
CA TRP A 98 4.48 -13.37 -6.57
C TRP A 98 3.79 -13.07 -7.89
N SER A 99 3.31 -11.83 -8.08
CA SER A 99 2.55 -11.42 -9.25
C SER A 99 3.47 -11.12 -10.44
N LYS A 100 3.17 -11.73 -11.59
CA LYS A 100 3.81 -11.41 -12.88
C LYS A 100 2.87 -10.69 -13.84
N GLN A 101 1.77 -10.16 -13.32
CA GLN A 101 0.73 -9.50 -14.09
C GLN A 101 1.01 -8.00 -14.23
N PRO A 102 0.44 -7.34 -15.26
CA PRO A 102 0.31 -5.89 -15.28
C PRO A 102 -0.20 -5.34 -13.96
N ILE A 103 0.24 -4.13 -13.60
CA ILE A 103 -0.25 -3.44 -12.41
C ILE A 103 -1.76 -3.21 -12.52
N LYS A 104 -2.48 -3.49 -11.43
CA LYS A 104 -3.92 -3.28 -11.35
C LYS A 104 -4.26 -1.88 -10.87
N ASN A 105 -5.45 -1.42 -11.24
CA ASN A 105 -5.95 -0.09 -10.91
C ASN A 105 -5.95 0.18 -9.39
N GLY A 106 -6.33 -0.81 -8.57
CA GLY A 106 -6.27 -0.70 -7.11
C GLY A 106 -4.87 -0.42 -6.59
N ILE A 107 -3.86 -1.13 -7.11
CA ILE A 107 -2.46 -0.94 -6.70
C ILE A 107 -1.99 0.49 -7.00
N ILE A 108 -2.40 1.06 -8.13
CA ILE A 108 -2.13 2.47 -8.47
C ILE A 108 -2.78 3.40 -7.43
N ARG A 109 -4.03 3.15 -6.99
CA ARG A 109 -4.67 3.97 -5.95
C ARG A 109 -3.96 3.89 -4.59
N LEU A 110 -3.27 2.79 -4.28
CA LEU A 110 -2.51 2.67 -3.03
C LEU A 110 -1.26 3.55 -3.04
N PHE A 111 -0.68 3.85 -4.21
CA PHE A 111 0.55 4.60 -4.37
C PHE A 111 0.56 5.93 -3.60
N ALA A 112 -0.51 6.72 -3.70
CA ALA A 112 -0.56 8.02 -3.04
C ALA A 112 -0.38 7.89 -1.51
N TYR A 113 -1.00 6.87 -0.92
CA TYR A 113 -0.84 6.59 0.50
C TYR A 113 0.57 6.10 0.86
N LEU A 114 1.21 5.30 0.00
CA LEU A 114 2.60 4.88 0.21
C LEU A 114 3.55 6.09 0.26
N CYS A 115 3.33 7.10 -0.58
CA CYS A 115 4.09 8.35 -0.51
C CYS A 115 3.85 9.12 0.80
N GLU A 116 2.62 9.14 1.30
CA GLU A 116 2.24 9.85 2.53
C GLU A 116 2.80 9.23 3.82
N ILE A 117 3.08 7.93 3.78
CA ILE A 117 3.51 7.11 4.93
C ILE A 117 5.01 7.23 5.23
N GLU A 118 5.82 7.71 4.29
CA GLU A 118 7.27 7.89 4.46
C GLU A 118 7.64 8.66 5.75
N ASN A 119 6.78 9.59 6.18
CA ASN A 119 7.01 10.42 7.37
C ASN A 119 6.58 9.78 8.69
N ILE A 120 5.99 8.59 8.68
CA ILE A 120 5.59 7.92 9.92
C ILE A 120 6.87 7.32 10.53
N PRO A 121 7.23 7.68 11.78
CA PRO A 121 8.48 7.29 12.44
C PRO A 121 8.42 5.83 12.92
N ILE A 122 8.27 4.91 11.98
CA ILE A 122 8.41 3.48 12.22
C ILE A 122 9.91 3.19 12.18
N ASN A 123 10.49 2.95 13.36
CA ASN A 123 11.91 2.62 13.50
C ASN A 123 12.16 1.13 13.25
N ASP A 124 11.78 0.67 12.05
CA ASP A 124 12.02 -0.68 11.54
C ASP A 124 12.66 -0.55 10.15
N ASP A 125 13.92 -0.98 10.00
CA ASP A 125 14.63 -0.91 8.73
C ASP A 125 13.96 -1.77 7.65
N THR A 126 13.37 -2.91 8.06
CA THR A 126 12.61 -3.78 7.14
C THR A 126 11.38 -3.07 6.60
N PHE A 127 10.74 -2.22 7.40
CA PHE A 127 9.60 -1.41 6.94
C PHE A 127 10.02 -0.42 5.85
N LYS A 128 11.11 0.32 6.07
CA LYS A 128 11.63 1.29 5.09
C LYS A 128 12.07 0.63 3.79
N GLU A 129 12.70 -0.53 3.89
CA GLU A 129 13.06 -1.35 2.73
C GLU A 129 11.82 -1.80 1.96
N ASN A 130 10.81 -2.34 2.66
CA ASN A 130 9.55 -2.77 2.04
C ASN A 130 8.77 -1.61 1.40
N LEU A 131 8.79 -0.42 2.00
CA LEU A 131 8.13 0.77 1.46
C LEU A 131 8.82 1.25 0.19
N THR A 132 10.16 1.31 0.19
CA THR A 132 10.95 1.66 -0.98
C THR A 132 10.75 0.66 -2.11
N THR A 133 10.83 -0.64 -1.77
CA THR A 133 10.58 -1.75 -2.68
C THR A 133 9.18 -1.68 -3.31
N SER A 134 8.17 -1.41 -2.48
CA SER A 134 6.78 -1.23 -2.89
C SER A 134 6.62 -0.12 -3.94
N ARG A 135 7.17 1.07 -3.68
CA ARG A 135 7.10 2.20 -4.61
C ARG A 135 7.84 1.90 -5.91
N LEU A 136 9.04 1.33 -5.81
CA LEU A 136 9.86 0.99 -6.97
C LEU A 136 9.15 -0.03 -7.86
N TYR A 137 8.64 -1.12 -7.30
CA TYR A 137 7.90 -2.12 -8.08
C TYR A 137 6.63 -1.55 -8.71
N THR A 138 5.93 -0.65 -8.03
CA THR A 138 4.78 0.05 -8.62
C THR A 138 5.21 0.86 -9.85
N ALA A 139 6.37 1.53 -9.79
CA ALA A 139 6.88 2.37 -10.88
C ALA A 139 7.34 1.55 -12.09
N ILE A 140 8.03 0.43 -11.85
CA ILE A 140 8.62 -0.38 -12.94
C ILE A 140 7.68 -1.45 -13.49
N SER A 141 6.53 -1.69 -12.84
CA SER A 141 5.54 -2.66 -13.31
C SER A 141 4.87 -2.18 -14.59
N TYR A 142 4.54 -3.12 -15.47
CA TYR A 142 3.85 -2.83 -16.73
C TYR A 142 2.48 -2.17 -16.46
N LEU A 143 2.29 -0.96 -16.97
CA LEU A 143 1.08 -0.17 -16.81
C LEU A 143 0.12 -0.36 -17.99
N ASN A 144 -1.12 -0.76 -17.72
CA ASN A 144 -2.15 -0.71 -18.75
C ASN A 144 -2.57 0.74 -19.01
N THR A 145 -2.61 1.13 -20.28
CA THR A 145 -2.99 2.48 -20.74
C THR A 145 -4.34 2.95 -20.21
N GLU A 146 -5.28 2.03 -19.97
CA GLU A 146 -6.60 2.34 -19.39
C GLU A 146 -6.51 2.90 -17.94
N TYR A 147 -5.39 2.69 -17.24
CA TYR A 147 -5.18 3.19 -15.87
C TYR A 147 -4.30 4.45 -15.80
N LEU A 148 -3.89 5.01 -16.95
CA LEU A 148 -3.09 6.24 -16.99
C LEU A 148 -3.78 7.41 -16.30
N GLU A 149 -5.09 7.56 -16.49
CA GLU A 149 -5.84 8.64 -15.85
C GLU A 149 -5.85 8.49 -14.32
N THR A 150 -6.09 7.28 -13.80
CA THR A 150 -5.98 7.02 -12.36
C THR A 150 -4.60 7.39 -11.85
N LEU A 151 -3.54 6.99 -12.55
CA LEU A 151 -2.17 7.29 -12.14
C LEU A 151 -1.92 8.81 -12.08
N ILE A 152 -2.33 9.55 -13.10
CA ILE A 152 -2.20 11.01 -13.13
C ILE A 152 -2.96 11.63 -11.95
N GLN A 153 -4.17 11.16 -11.66
CA GLN A 153 -4.93 11.65 -10.50
C GLN A 153 -4.19 11.41 -9.18
N GLN A 154 -3.58 10.23 -8.99
CA GLN A 154 -2.78 9.94 -7.80
C GLN A 154 -1.54 10.83 -7.70
N LEU A 155 -0.84 11.07 -8.81
CA LEU A 155 0.33 11.95 -8.85
C LEU A 155 -0.04 13.41 -8.54
N ILE A 156 -1.15 13.90 -9.09
CA ILE A 156 -1.66 15.24 -8.78
C ILE A 156 -1.98 15.33 -7.28
N GLN A 157 -2.66 14.34 -6.71
CA GLN A 157 -2.97 14.30 -5.29
C GLN A 157 -1.69 14.41 -4.44
N VAL A 158 -0.68 13.58 -4.71
CA VAL A 158 0.59 13.62 -3.96
C VAL A 158 1.35 14.94 -4.19
N SER A 159 1.29 15.52 -5.38
CA SER A 159 1.93 16.81 -5.68
C SER A 159 1.42 17.97 -4.80
N THR A 160 0.16 17.89 -4.38
CA THR A 160 -0.48 18.87 -3.48
C THR A 160 -0.28 18.57 -2.00
N SER A 161 0.40 17.48 -1.66
CA SER A 161 0.70 17.13 -0.27
C SER A 161 1.51 18.22 0.42
N SER A 162 1.21 18.49 1.69
CA SER A 162 2.00 19.39 2.53
C SER A 162 3.37 18.78 2.86
N LYS A 163 3.50 17.44 2.84
CA LYS A 163 4.72 16.71 3.16
C LYS A 163 5.70 16.68 1.99
N TRP A 164 6.88 17.25 2.19
CA TRP A 164 7.90 17.29 1.14
C TRP A 164 8.42 15.90 0.75
N HIS A 165 8.53 14.98 1.70
CA HIS A 165 8.92 13.59 1.44
C HIS A 165 7.94 12.85 0.52
N ALA A 166 6.64 13.11 0.64
CA ALA A 166 5.63 12.54 -0.25
C ALA A 166 5.82 13.06 -1.68
N ARG A 167 6.02 14.39 -1.83
CA ARG A 167 6.31 15.00 -3.14
C ARG A 167 7.62 14.47 -3.75
N GLN A 168 8.67 14.31 -2.95
CA GLN A 168 9.94 13.72 -3.37
C GLN A 168 9.74 12.26 -3.86
N SER A 169 8.98 11.46 -3.12
CA SER A 169 8.64 10.09 -3.50
C SER A 169 7.91 10.01 -4.84
N ALA A 170 7.01 10.97 -5.11
CA ALA A 170 6.32 11.06 -6.40
C ALA A 170 7.28 11.38 -7.55
N ILE A 171 8.26 12.26 -7.33
CA ILE A 171 9.29 12.57 -8.34
C ILE A 171 10.12 11.33 -8.66
N GLU A 172 10.55 10.59 -7.63
CA GLU A 172 11.31 9.34 -7.79
C GLU A 172 10.49 8.27 -8.51
N PHE A 173 9.20 8.16 -8.18
CA PHE A 173 8.29 7.28 -8.90
C PHE A 173 8.20 7.64 -10.38
N ILE A 174 7.98 8.92 -10.72
CA ILE A 174 7.87 9.39 -12.11
C ILE A 174 9.15 9.08 -12.88
N HIS A 175 10.31 9.34 -12.27
CA HIS A 175 11.61 9.02 -12.87
C HIS A 175 11.65 7.54 -13.24
N ASN A 176 11.43 6.65 -12.28
CA ASN A 176 11.52 5.20 -12.52
C ASN A 176 10.47 4.70 -13.53
N MET A 177 9.26 5.26 -13.50
CA MET A 177 8.16 4.85 -14.37
C MET A 177 8.40 5.19 -15.83
N ILE A 178 8.85 6.42 -16.12
CA ILE A 178 9.13 6.88 -17.50
C ILE A 178 10.24 6.06 -18.18
N PHE A 179 11.23 5.57 -17.42
CA PHE A 179 12.29 4.73 -17.99
C PHE A 179 11.86 3.27 -18.19
N SER A 180 10.81 2.81 -17.49
CA SER A 180 10.42 1.40 -17.46
C SER A 180 9.23 1.06 -18.37
N ASN A 181 8.36 2.01 -18.64
CA ASN A 181 7.14 1.86 -19.44
C ASN A 181 7.14 2.83 -20.63
#